data_AF-A0AA86WPV9-F1
#
_entry.id   AF-A0AA86WPV9-F1
#
_cell.length_a   1.000
_cell.length_b   1.000
_cell.length_c   1.000
_cell.angle_alpha   90.00
_cell.angle_beta   90.00
_cell.angle_gamma   90.00
#
_symmetry.space_group_name_H-M   'P 1'
#
loop_
_entity.id
_entity.type
_entity.pdbx_description
1 polymer ?
#
loop_
_entity_poly.entity_id
_entity_poly.type
_entity_poly.pdbx_seq_one_letter_code
_entity_poly.pdbx_strand_id
1 'polypeptide(L)'
;MSIEQKITDLQRTSAEQTAASQALSQEVAGKMGEIDQKVVEAKDSFDRWRDDVQAKDINGQSVYKSVIDLTGLSTDHFYPVWWRMPDNEEGCSRITISRGSSEDRNLAPFGQGAFIAGLNLQIEGVGSFWSGDANYLTIKRFSQTYRKTVRAVQFGMKCIARPISNVKPLYAGYESGQVVDHSWRSGCYLRGGLTYHVRKSFDGQLWYSREDGEVSAGIFSPANFEIEWKVKAYHIDDPFLGSDYEEHRLAYTLDYDKRYARKD
;
A
#
# COMPACT_ATOMS: atom_id res chain seq x y z
N MET A 1 72.76 24.70 -49.54
CA MET A 1 71.91 23.51 -49.38
C MET A 1 71.38 23.15 -50.77
N SER A 2 71.73 21.98 -51.30
CA SER A 2 71.31 21.54 -52.64
C SER A 2 69.80 21.28 -52.67
N ILE A 3 69.16 21.41 -53.84
CA ILE A 3 67.76 21.01 -54.04
C ILE A 3 67.55 19.54 -53.65
N GLU A 4 68.54 18.69 -53.92
CA GLU A 4 68.52 17.28 -53.53
C GLU A 4 68.47 17.10 -52.00
N GLN A 5 69.22 17.91 -51.23
CA GLN A 5 69.14 17.87 -49.76
C GLN A 5 67.76 18.26 -49.25
N LYS A 6 67.12 19.28 -49.84
CA LYS A 6 65.77 19.70 -49.46
C LYS A 6 64.71 18.63 -49.75
N ILE A 7 64.86 17.90 -50.86
CA ILE A 7 63.96 16.79 -51.22
C ILE A 7 64.12 15.64 -50.22
N THR A 8 65.35 15.28 -49.87
CA THR A 8 65.62 14.24 -48.87
C THR A 8 65.10 14.61 -47.49
N ASP A 9 65.26 15.88 -47.08
CA ASP A 9 64.70 16.37 -45.80
C ASP A 9 63.17 16.35 -45.80
N LEU A 10 62.51 16.76 -46.89
CA LEU A 10 61.06 16.67 -47.03
C LEU A 10 60.54 15.23 -46.97
N GLN A 11 61.22 14.28 -47.61
CA GLN A 11 60.88 12.86 -47.56
C GLN A 11 60.98 12.31 -46.13
N ARG A 12 62.03 12.70 -45.40
CA ARG A 12 62.22 12.33 -44.00
C ARG A 12 61.11 12.89 -43.11
N THR A 13 60.80 14.19 -43.20
CA THR A 13 59.73 14.81 -42.41
C THR A 13 58.36 14.22 -42.73
N SER A 14 58.08 13.91 -44.00
CA SER A 14 56.84 13.24 -44.42
C SER A 14 56.70 11.82 -43.83
N ALA A 15 57.79 11.06 -43.81
CA ALA A 15 57.82 9.74 -43.19
C ALA A 15 57.63 9.81 -41.66
N GLU A 16 58.29 10.76 -40.99
CA GLU A 16 58.12 11.02 -39.55
C GLU A 16 56.67 11.41 -39.22
N GLN A 17 56.05 12.30 -40.02
CA GLN A 17 54.65 12.70 -39.84
C GLN A 17 53.68 11.52 -40.05
N THR A 18 53.96 10.65 -41.03
CA THR A 18 53.16 9.45 -41.28
C THR A 18 53.25 8.48 -40.10
N ALA A 19 54.45 8.24 -39.58
CA ALA A 19 54.65 7.40 -38.40
C ALA A 19 53.95 7.98 -37.16
N ALA A 20 54.05 9.30 -36.92
CA ALA A 20 53.35 9.96 -35.82
C ALA A 20 51.82 9.85 -35.96
N SER A 21 51.30 9.99 -37.18
CA SER A 21 49.86 9.87 -37.46
C SER A 21 49.35 8.43 -37.27
N GLN A 22 50.15 7.42 -37.64
CA GLN A 22 49.85 6.02 -37.38
C GLN A 22 49.89 5.70 -35.88
N ALA A 23 50.89 6.21 -35.15
CA ALA A 23 50.99 6.04 -33.71
C ALA A 23 49.80 6.68 -32.97
N LEU A 24 49.41 7.90 -33.35
CA LEU A 24 48.24 8.58 -32.79
C LEU A 24 46.95 7.81 -33.11
N SER A 25 46.80 7.29 -34.33
CA SER A 25 45.61 6.52 -34.71
C SER A 25 45.49 5.22 -33.89
N GLN A 26 46.61 4.55 -33.62
CA GLN A 26 46.65 3.37 -32.74
C GLN A 26 46.32 3.73 -31.30
N GLU A 27 46.85 4.84 -30.78
CA GLU A 27 46.55 5.32 -29.42
C GLU A 27 45.06 5.69 -29.28
N VAL A 28 44.49 6.38 -30.26
CA VAL A 28 43.06 6.73 -30.28
C VAL A 28 42.19 5.48 -30.32
N ALA A 29 42.51 4.51 -31.18
CA ALA A 29 41.77 3.24 -31.23
C ALA A 29 41.83 2.47 -29.91
N GLY A 30 43.00 2.44 -29.25
CA GLY A 30 43.17 1.84 -27.93
C GLY A 30 42.31 2.54 -26.86
N LYS A 31 42.39 3.87 -26.79
CA LYS A 31 41.56 4.66 -25.85
C LYS A 31 40.07 4.53 -26.12
N MET A 32 39.65 4.46 -27.38
CA MET A 32 38.26 4.19 -27.73
C MET A 32 37.79 2.83 -27.19
N GLY A 33 38.61 1.78 -27.36
CA GLY A 33 38.31 0.46 -26.79
C GLY A 33 38.21 0.48 -25.25
N GLU A 34 39.12 1.18 -24.57
CA GLU A 34 39.05 1.34 -23.10
C GLU A 34 37.81 2.11 -22.64
N ILE A 35 37.40 3.15 -23.38
CA ILE A 35 36.19 3.92 -23.10
C ILE A 35 34.96 3.03 -23.28
N ASP A 36 34.86 2.31 -24.40
CA ASP A 36 33.75 1.42 -24.69
C ASP A 36 33.59 0.35 -23.58
N GLN A 37 34.70 -0.25 -23.15
CA GLN A 37 34.69 -1.22 -22.05
C GLN A 37 34.19 -0.59 -20.74
N LYS A 38 34.70 0.58 -20.35
CA LYS A 38 34.26 1.28 -19.12
C LYS A 38 32.77 1.64 -19.16
N VAL A 39 32.26 2.02 -20.34
CA VAL A 39 30.84 2.34 -20.53
C VAL A 39 29.98 1.10 -20.36
N VAL A 40 30.38 -0.04 -20.94
CA VAL A 40 29.68 -1.32 -20.77
C VAL A 40 29.66 -1.75 -19.30
N GLU A 41 30.81 -1.73 -18.62
CA GLU A 41 30.90 -2.10 -17.21
C GLU A 41 30.06 -1.21 -16.30
N ALA A 42 30.09 0.11 -16.54
CA ALA A 42 29.26 1.07 -15.80
C ALA A 42 27.77 0.84 -16.06
N LYS A 43 27.39 0.56 -17.31
CA LYS A 43 26.00 0.24 -17.68
C LYS A 43 25.52 -1.02 -16.97
N ASP A 44 26.29 -2.10 -17.00
CA ASP A 44 25.91 -3.36 -16.36
C ASP A 44 25.82 -3.20 -14.84
N SER A 45 26.71 -2.42 -14.24
CA SER A 45 26.66 -2.08 -12.82
C SER A 45 25.40 -1.29 -12.46
N PHE A 46 25.05 -0.30 -13.29
CA PHE A 46 23.85 0.51 -13.11
C PHE A 46 22.57 -0.32 -13.28
N ASP A 47 22.50 -1.17 -14.31
CA ASP A 47 21.33 -2.02 -14.55
C ASP A 47 21.11 -3.01 -13.39
N ARG A 48 22.18 -3.64 -12.89
CA ARG A 48 22.12 -4.49 -11.69
C ARG A 48 21.64 -3.73 -10.47
N TRP A 49 22.23 -2.56 -10.19
CA TRP A 49 21.80 -1.73 -9.06
C TRP A 49 20.34 -1.31 -9.19
N ARG A 50 19.89 -0.88 -10.38
CA ARG A 50 18.51 -0.46 -10.64
C ARG A 50 17.51 -1.59 -10.38
N ASP A 51 17.85 -2.81 -10.79
CA ASP A 51 16.94 -3.95 -10.70
C ASP A 51 16.83 -4.47 -9.25
N ASP A 52 17.87 -4.28 -8.43
CA ASP A 52 17.93 -4.77 -7.05
C ASP A 52 17.58 -3.71 -5.98
N VAL A 53 17.71 -2.42 -6.29
CA VAL A 53 17.57 -1.35 -5.28
C VAL A 53 16.14 -1.29 -4.73
N GLN A 54 16.02 -1.34 -3.41
CA GLN A 54 14.78 -1.13 -2.69
C GLN A 54 14.76 0.25 -2.00
N ALA A 55 13.58 0.71 -1.59
CA ALA A 55 13.45 2.01 -0.93
C ALA A 55 14.37 2.13 0.30
N LYS A 56 14.50 1.06 1.11
CA LYS A 56 15.40 1.02 2.27
C LYS A 56 16.88 1.26 1.92
N ASP A 57 17.31 0.88 0.72
CA ASP A 57 18.72 0.97 0.29
C ASP A 57 19.12 2.41 -0.09
N ILE A 58 18.12 3.31 -0.21
CA ILE A 58 18.30 4.74 -0.55
C ILE A 58 17.64 5.67 0.46
N ASN A 59 17.36 5.19 1.68
CA ASN A 59 16.62 5.92 2.72
C ASN A 59 15.24 6.42 2.27
N GLY A 60 14.64 5.76 1.29
CA GLY A 60 13.28 5.98 0.83
C GLY A 60 12.27 5.22 1.68
N GLN A 61 11.03 5.70 1.71
CA GLN A 61 9.94 4.99 2.37
C GLN A 61 9.16 4.15 1.35
N SER A 62 9.08 2.83 1.60
CA SER A 62 8.32 1.91 0.75
C SER A 62 6.82 2.27 0.71
N VAL A 63 6.22 2.14 -0.48
CA VAL A 63 4.77 2.26 -0.68
C VAL A 63 4.25 0.99 -1.34
N TYR A 64 3.47 0.22 -0.60
CA TYR A 64 2.88 -1.03 -1.05
C TYR A 64 1.49 -0.76 -1.61
N LYS A 65 1.21 -1.22 -2.83
CA LYS A 65 -0.05 -1.00 -3.53
C LYS A 65 -0.79 -2.32 -3.69
N SER A 66 -2.09 -2.30 -3.45
CA SER A 66 -2.97 -3.44 -3.73
C SER A 66 -4.36 -2.96 -4.15
N VAL A 67 -5.14 -3.86 -4.73
CA VAL A 67 -6.53 -3.62 -5.14
C VAL A 67 -7.42 -4.52 -4.31
N ILE A 68 -8.51 -3.96 -3.80
CA ILE A 68 -9.65 -4.70 -3.24
C ILE A 68 -10.74 -4.63 -4.30
N ASP A 69 -11.04 -5.78 -4.90
CA ASP A 69 -12.12 -5.90 -5.88
C ASP A 69 -13.37 -6.44 -5.19
N LEU A 70 -14.40 -5.60 -5.06
CA LEU A 70 -15.74 -5.99 -4.62
C LEU A 70 -16.77 -5.85 -5.77
N THR A 71 -16.33 -5.69 -7.01
CA THR A 71 -17.24 -5.60 -8.18
C THR A 71 -18.05 -6.88 -8.34
N GLY A 72 -19.27 -6.76 -8.88
CA GLY A 72 -20.21 -7.87 -9.02
C GLY A 72 -20.89 -8.31 -7.71
N LEU A 73 -20.49 -7.78 -6.56
CA LEU A 73 -21.19 -7.98 -5.28
C LEU A 73 -22.33 -6.98 -5.10
N SER A 74 -23.24 -7.25 -4.17
CA SER A 74 -24.36 -6.37 -3.85
C SER A 74 -23.89 -4.99 -3.40
N THR A 75 -24.43 -3.93 -4.02
CA THR A 75 -24.20 -2.55 -3.57
C THR A 75 -24.94 -2.18 -2.30
N ASP A 76 -25.81 -3.06 -1.79
CA ASP A 76 -26.55 -2.84 -0.55
C ASP A 76 -25.87 -3.50 0.65
N HIS A 77 -24.68 -4.08 0.44
CA HIS A 77 -23.88 -4.70 1.47
C HIS A 77 -22.52 -4.02 1.63
N PHE A 78 -21.99 -4.12 2.84
CA PHE A 78 -20.65 -3.72 3.20
C PHE A 78 -19.85 -4.96 3.61
N TYR A 79 -18.70 -5.14 2.97
CA TYR A 79 -17.83 -6.31 3.06
C TYR A 79 -16.61 -6.02 3.94
N PRO A 80 -16.17 -6.99 4.76
CA PRO A 80 -15.10 -6.78 5.73
C PRO A 80 -13.73 -6.64 5.05
N VAL A 81 -12.97 -5.64 5.51
CA VAL A 81 -11.56 -5.42 5.16
C VAL A 81 -10.79 -5.20 6.45
N TRP A 82 -9.72 -5.96 6.65
CA TRP A 82 -8.95 -5.90 7.88
C TRP A 82 -7.46 -6.00 7.63
N TRP A 83 -6.70 -5.48 8.58
CA TRP A 83 -5.26 -5.42 8.51
C TRP A 83 -4.65 -5.51 9.89
N ARG A 84 -3.38 -5.92 9.93
CA ARG A 84 -2.54 -5.76 11.11
C ARG A 84 -1.57 -4.63 10.81
N MET A 85 -1.49 -3.66 11.72
CA MET A 85 -0.44 -2.64 11.64
C MET A 85 0.80 -3.19 12.35
N PRO A 86 2.01 -2.89 11.85
CA PRO A 86 3.24 -3.10 12.59
C PRO A 86 3.23 -2.39 13.95
N ASP A 87 3.99 -2.93 14.90
CA ASP A 87 4.09 -2.41 16.26
C ASP A 87 5.01 -1.17 16.31
N ASN A 88 5.18 -0.57 17.49
CA ASN A 88 5.82 0.74 17.65
C ASN A 88 7.27 0.85 17.17
N GLU A 89 8.00 -0.27 17.10
CA GLU A 89 9.39 -0.31 16.61
C GLU A 89 9.51 0.10 15.14
N GLU A 90 8.43 -0.07 14.36
CA GLU A 90 8.35 0.30 12.94
C GLU A 90 7.81 1.73 12.73
N GLY A 91 7.47 2.42 13.82
CA GLY A 91 6.93 3.78 13.81
C GLY A 91 5.49 3.88 13.28
N CYS A 92 5.08 5.10 12.90
CA CYS A 92 3.71 5.36 12.44
C CYS A 92 3.44 4.73 11.07
N SER A 93 2.46 3.83 11.04
CA SER A 93 1.97 3.20 9.82
C SER A 93 0.84 3.99 9.18
N ARG A 94 0.79 3.96 7.85
CA ARG A 94 -0.20 4.67 7.04
C ARG A 94 -0.90 3.71 6.09
N ILE A 95 -2.22 3.86 5.98
CA ILE A 95 -3.07 3.18 5.00
C ILE A 95 -3.93 4.23 4.31
N THR A 96 -3.99 4.20 2.99
CA THR A 96 -4.95 4.97 2.20
C THR A 96 -5.80 4.02 1.39
N ILE A 97 -7.13 4.08 1.57
CA ILE A 97 -8.10 3.38 0.75
C ILE A 97 -8.82 4.44 -0.09
N SER A 98 -8.79 4.28 -1.41
CA SER A 98 -9.28 5.32 -2.33
C SER A 98 -9.92 4.74 -3.57
N ARG A 99 -10.84 5.49 -4.18
CA ARG A 99 -11.37 5.22 -5.51
C ARG A 99 -11.88 6.48 -6.19
N GLY A 100 -11.82 6.49 -7.52
CA GLY A 100 -12.36 7.59 -8.33
C GLY A 100 -13.88 7.55 -8.39
N SER A 101 -14.55 8.71 -8.47
CA SER A 101 -16.03 8.76 -8.51
C SER A 101 -16.66 8.20 -9.78
N SER A 102 -15.89 8.06 -10.86
CA SER A 102 -16.29 7.48 -12.14
C SER A 102 -15.75 6.07 -12.36
N GLU A 103 -15.00 5.53 -11.41
CA GLU A 103 -14.44 4.18 -11.52
C GLU A 103 -15.55 3.14 -11.52
N ASP A 104 -15.39 2.08 -12.30
CA ASP A 104 -16.38 1.01 -12.53
C ASP A 104 -17.65 1.46 -13.29
N ARG A 105 -17.63 2.62 -13.96
CA ARG A 105 -18.82 3.14 -14.68
C ARG A 105 -19.34 2.20 -15.76
N ASN A 106 -18.45 1.51 -16.45
CA ASN A 106 -18.80 0.50 -17.44
C ASN A 106 -19.54 -0.69 -16.85
N LEU A 107 -19.41 -0.96 -15.55
CA LEU A 107 -20.09 -2.04 -14.84
C LEU A 107 -21.47 -1.62 -14.31
N ALA A 108 -21.77 -0.32 -14.33
CA ALA A 108 -23.04 0.25 -13.86
C ALA A 108 -23.51 -0.30 -12.50
N PRO A 109 -22.67 -0.27 -11.44
CA PRO A 109 -22.96 -0.94 -10.17
C PRO A 109 -24.22 -0.41 -9.48
N PHE A 110 -24.60 0.84 -9.74
CA PHE A 110 -25.83 1.48 -9.23
C PHE A 110 -26.88 1.69 -10.32
N GLY A 111 -26.81 0.94 -11.41
CA GLY A 111 -27.63 1.14 -12.61
C GLY A 111 -27.02 2.11 -13.62
N GLN A 112 -27.56 2.06 -14.85
CA GLN A 112 -27.05 2.85 -15.98
C GLN A 112 -27.21 4.35 -15.74
N GLY A 113 -26.17 5.13 -16.06
CA GLY A 113 -26.17 6.59 -15.94
C GLY A 113 -26.09 7.13 -14.51
N ALA A 114 -26.09 6.29 -13.48
CA ALA A 114 -25.95 6.73 -12.10
C ALA A 114 -24.53 7.25 -11.82
N PHE A 115 -24.42 8.32 -11.02
CA PHE A 115 -23.15 8.61 -10.33
C PHE A 115 -22.74 7.40 -9.50
N ILE A 116 -21.45 7.17 -9.26
CA ILE A 116 -20.99 5.98 -8.55
C ILE A 116 -20.65 6.38 -7.11
N ALA A 117 -19.37 6.52 -6.79
CA ALA A 117 -18.94 6.97 -5.46
C ALA A 117 -17.45 7.35 -5.44
N GLY A 118 -17.07 8.46 -4.84
CA GLY A 118 -15.66 8.73 -4.53
C GLY A 118 -15.30 8.26 -3.12
N LEU A 119 -14.07 7.82 -2.91
CA LEU A 119 -13.51 7.63 -1.56
C LEU A 119 -12.08 8.15 -1.50
N ASN A 120 -11.78 8.89 -0.44
CA ASN A 120 -10.42 9.14 0.05
C ASN A 120 -10.42 8.96 1.56
N LEU A 121 -10.04 7.76 2.02
CA LEU A 121 -9.86 7.42 3.42
C LEU A 121 -8.36 7.30 3.69
N GLN A 122 -7.83 8.18 4.53
CA GLN A 122 -6.44 8.16 4.99
C GLN A 122 -6.42 7.85 6.48
N ILE A 123 -5.68 6.81 6.85
CA ILE A 123 -5.58 6.28 8.19
C ILE A 123 -4.11 6.30 8.62
N GLU A 124 -3.88 6.70 9.87
CA GLU A 124 -2.61 6.58 10.56
C GLU A 124 -2.81 5.72 11.81
N GLY A 125 -1.80 4.95 12.18
CA GLY A 125 -1.88 4.13 13.37
C GLY A 125 -0.64 3.29 13.60
N VAL A 126 -0.69 2.50 14.65
CA VAL A 126 0.39 1.60 15.06
C VAL A 126 -0.16 0.47 15.94
N GLY A 127 0.38 -0.72 15.71
CA GLY A 127 0.12 -1.93 16.47
C GLY A 127 -1.35 -2.39 16.49
N SER A 128 -1.69 -3.01 17.61
CA SER A 128 -2.94 -3.68 17.91
C SER A 128 -3.17 -3.74 19.43
N PHE A 129 -4.37 -4.10 19.91
CA PHE A 129 -4.68 -4.13 21.35
C PHE A 129 -3.71 -4.97 22.17
N TRP A 130 -3.09 -6.00 21.59
CA TRP A 130 -2.16 -6.89 22.30
C TRP A 130 -0.68 -6.56 22.09
N SER A 131 -0.36 -5.40 21.53
CA SER A 131 1.04 -5.02 21.23
C SER A 131 1.74 -4.33 22.42
N GLY A 132 1.07 -4.23 23.58
CA GLY A 132 1.66 -3.76 24.84
C GLY A 132 1.90 -2.25 24.97
N ASP A 133 2.02 -1.50 23.86
CA ASP A 133 2.48 -0.11 23.86
C ASP A 133 1.39 0.96 23.54
N ALA A 134 1.81 2.20 23.26
CA ALA A 134 0.99 3.35 22.85
C ALA A 134 0.34 3.19 21.46
N ASN A 135 -0.53 2.18 21.34
CA ASN A 135 -1.19 1.81 20.10
C ASN A 135 -2.36 2.75 19.79
N TYR A 136 -2.58 3.03 18.51
CA TYR A 136 -3.71 3.83 18.07
C TYR A 136 -4.08 3.57 16.61
N LEU A 137 -5.28 4.01 16.25
CA LEU A 137 -5.67 4.22 14.87
C LEU A 137 -6.53 5.48 14.80
N THR A 138 -6.17 6.37 13.89
CA THR A 138 -6.89 7.61 13.63
C THR A 138 -7.20 7.74 12.15
N ILE A 139 -8.38 8.29 11.85
CA ILE A 139 -8.72 8.71 10.50
C ILE A 139 -8.11 10.10 10.30
N LYS A 140 -7.01 10.16 9.55
CA LYS A 140 -6.37 11.41 9.20
C LYS A 140 -7.24 12.25 8.28
N ARG A 141 -7.80 11.68 7.22
CA ARG A 141 -8.70 12.39 6.29
C ARG A 141 -9.78 11.46 5.78
N PHE A 142 -10.95 12.01 5.56
CA PHE A 142 -12.09 11.24 5.09
C PHE A 142 -13.02 12.06 4.21
N SER A 143 -13.03 11.73 2.92
CA SER A 143 -14.00 12.31 2.00
C SER A 143 -14.65 11.21 1.17
N GLN A 144 -15.96 11.33 1.02
CA GLN A 144 -16.79 10.50 0.15
C GLN A 144 -17.67 11.39 -0.68
N THR A 145 -17.88 11.03 -1.95
CA THR A 145 -18.78 11.77 -2.84
C THR A 145 -19.84 10.86 -3.41
N TYR A 146 -21.04 11.41 -3.61
CA TYR A 146 -22.24 10.76 -4.16
C TYR A 146 -22.86 9.66 -3.30
N ARG A 147 -22.07 8.67 -2.85
CA ARG A 147 -22.55 7.53 -2.07
C ARG A 147 -21.55 7.16 -0.99
N LYS A 148 -22.08 6.62 0.12
CA LYS A 148 -21.29 6.10 1.23
C LYS A 148 -20.60 4.80 0.82
N THR A 149 -19.31 4.66 1.14
CA THR A 149 -18.46 3.57 0.62
C THR A 149 -17.64 2.84 1.68
N VAL A 150 -17.54 3.39 2.89
CA VAL A 150 -16.91 2.73 4.05
C VAL A 150 -17.71 3.00 5.33
N ARG A 151 -17.71 2.02 6.23
CA ARG A 151 -18.31 2.03 7.57
C ARG A 151 -17.36 1.38 8.58
N ALA A 152 -17.59 1.64 9.87
CA ALA A 152 -16.93 0.95 10.99
C ALA A 152 -15.39 0.83 10.89
N VAL A 153 -14.72 1.89 10.45
CA VAL A 153 -13.26 2.06 10.55
C VAL A 153 -12.89 2.21 12.03
N GLN A 154 -12.09 1.28 12.55
CA GLN A 154 -11.77 1.27 13.99
C GLN A 154 -10.48 0.52 14.32
N PHE A 155 -9.90 0.90 15.47
CA PHE A 155 -8.80 0.17 16.10
C PHE A 155 -9.34 -1.12 16.71
N GLY A 156 -8.88 -2.27 16.21
CA GLY A 156 -9.47 -3.58 16.48
C GLY A 156 -10.85 -3.72 15.83
N MET A 157 -10.88 -4.36 14.66
CA MET A 157 -12.08 -4.49 13.84
C MET A 157 -13.23 -5.13 14.62
N LYS A 158 -14.41 -4.51 14.59
CA LYS A 158 -15.64 -5.10 15.10
C LYS A 158 -15.94 -6.39 14.34
N CYS A 159 -16.14 -7.46 15.10
CA CYS A 159 -16.27 -8.82 14.61
C CYS A 159 -17.17 -9.63 15.57
N ILE A 160 -17.29 -10.93 15.32
CA ILE A 160 -18.10 -11.86 16.09
C ILE A 160 -17.17 -12.88 16.77
N ALA A 161 -17.33 -13.08 18.07
CA ALA A 161 -16.60 -14.12 18.79
C ALA A 161 -17.26 -15.49 18.52
N ARG A 162 -16.47 -16.48 18.10
CA ARG A 162 -16.88 -17.87 17.97
C ARG A 162 -15.91 -18.80 18.70
N PRO A 163 -16.38 -19.91 19.29
CA PRO A 163 -15.50 -20.97 19.76
C PRO A 163 -14.84 -21.66 18.56
N ILE A 164 -13.64 -22.20 18.77
CA ILE A 164 -12.94 -23.01 17.77
C ILE A 164 -13.38 -24.46 17.90
N SER A 165 -13.40 -24.98 19.13
CA SER A 165 -13.64 -26.39 19.45
C SER A 165 -14.66 -26.62 20.56
N ASN A 166 -15.03 -25.58 21.32
CA ASN A 166 -15.81 -25.64 22.56
C ASN A 166 -15.16 -26.42 23.72
N VAL A 167 -13.87 -26.77 23.62
CA VAL A 167 -13.15 -27.46 24.70
C VAL A 167 -12.66 -26.50 25.78
N LYS A 168 -12.38 -25.25 25.40
CA LYS A 168 -11.89 -24.19 26.29
C LYS A 168 -12.96 -23.11 26.43
N PRO A 169 -12.98 -22.36 27.55
CA PRO A 169 -13.85 -21.19 27.64
C PRO A 169 -13.49 -20.17 26.56
N LEU A 170 -14.50 -19.43 26.08
CA LEU A 170 -14.29 -18.36 25.13
C LEU A 170 -13.50 -17.21 25.80
N TYR A 171 -12.60 -16.58 25.05
CA TYR A 171 -11.77 -15.48 25.54
C TYR A 171 -12.60 -14.41 26.28
N ALA A 172 -12.05 -13.88 27.36
CA ALA A 172 -12.68 -12.84 28.20
C ALA A 172 -14.10 -13.16 28.71
N GLY A 173 -14.51 -14.44 28.70
CA GLY A 173 -15.85 -14.86 29.10
C GLY A 173 -16.94 -14.47 28.09
N TYR A 174 -16.57 -14.23 26.83
CA TYR A 174 -17.53 -13.90 25.78
C TYR A 174 -18.52 -15.04 25.51
N GLU A 175 -19.65 -14.68 24.90
CA GLU A 175 -20.64 -15.64 24.38
C GLU A 175 -20.42 -15.87 22.88
N SER A 176 -20.70 -17.09 22.40
CA SER A 176 -20.65 -17.39 20.96
C SER A 176 -21.69 -16.55 20.21
N GLY A 177 -21.24 -15.81 19.20
CA GLY A 177 -22.09 -14.85 18.47
C GLY A 177 -22.03 -13.43 19.02
N GLN A 178 -21.35 -13.20 20.14
CA GLN A 178 -21.20 -11.86 20.70
C GLN A 178 -20.37 -10.97 19.77
N VAL A 179 -20.83 -9.73 19.60
CA VAL A 179 -20.07 -8.70 18.89
C VAL A 179 -18.96 -8.19 19.78
N VAL A 180 -17.72 -8.29 19.29
CA VAL A 180 -16.49 -7.94 20.01
C VAL A 180 -15.51 -7.23 19.08
N ASP A 181 -14.41 -6.72 19.63
CA ASP A 181 -13.33 -6.14 18.85
C ASP A 181 -12.20 -7.15 18.64
N HIS A 182 -11.64 -7.17 17.43
CA HIS A 182 -10.53 -8.05 17.12
C HIS A 182 -9.26 -7.57 17.82
N SER A 183 -8.60 -8.46 18.56
CA SER A 183 -7.45 -8.07 19.39
C SER A 183 -6.16 -7.73 18.62
N TRP A 184 -5.94 -8.30 17.42
CA TRP A 184 -4.75 -8.06 16.60
C TRP A 184 -4.95 -7.22 15.35
N ARG A 185 -6.19 -7.13 14.85
CA ARG A 185 -6.45 -6.65 13.49
C ARG A 185 -7.40 -5.48 13.57
N SER A 186 -6.97 -4.34 13.05
CA SER A 186 -7.86 -3.21 12.79
C SER A 186 -8.59 -3.42 11.47
N GLY A 187 -9.65 -2.66 11.22
CA GLY A 187 -10.42 -2.89 10.00
C GLY A 187 -11.50 -1.88 9.76
N CYS A 188 -12.20 -2.10 8.64
CA CYS A 188 -13.39 -1.38 8.22
C CYS A 188 -14.27 -2.29 7.36
N TYR A 189 -15.42 -1.78 6.95
CA TYR A 189 -16.26 -2.45 5.98
C TYR A 189 -16.46 -1.56 4.76
N LEU A 190 -16.26 -2.11 3.56
CA LEU A 190 -16.33 -1.39 2.28
C LEU A 190 -17.57 -1.82 1.48
N ARG A 191 -18.22 -0.87 0.81
CA ARG A 191 -19.42 -1.13 0.02
C ARG A 191 -19.15 -2.06 -1.16
N GLY A 192 -20.02 -3.05 -1.36
CA GLY A 192 -19.95 -3.96 -2.50
C GLY A 192 -20.24 -3.28 -3.83
N GLY A 193 -19.91 -3.96 -4.92
CA GLY A 193 -20.08 -3.50 -6.30
C GLY A 193 -18.97 -2.58 -6.80
N LEU A 194 -17.90 -2.36 -6.02
CA LEU A 194 -16.89 -1.31 -6.29
C LEU A 194 -15.46 -1.83 -6.19
N THR A 195 -14.57 -1.25 -7.00
CA THR A 195 -13.12 -1.41 -6.90
C THR A 195 -12.51 -0.35 -5.96
N TYR A 196 -11.55 -0.75 -5.14
CA TYR A 196 -10.80 0.13 -4.24
C TYR A 196 -9.29 -0.06 -4.36
N HIS A 197 -8.55 1.05 -4.32
CA HIS A 197 -7.10 1.08 -4.34
C HIS A 197 -6.56 1.32 -2.94
N VAL A 198 -5.67 0.44 -2.49
CA VAL A 198 -5.00 0.57 -1.20
C VAL A 198 -3.54 0.93 -1.40
N ARG A 199 -3.06 1.90 -0.61
CA ARG A 199 -1.63 2.24 -0.47
C ARG A 199 -1.25 2.14 1.00
N LYS A 200 -0.17 1.42 1.31
CA LYS A 200 0.32 1.22 2.69
C LYS A 200 1.80 1.55 2.81
N SER A 201 2.23 1.96 4.01
CA SER A 201 3.64 2.17 4.33
C SER A 201 4.37 0.91 4.84
N PHE A 202 3.68 -0.23 4.89
CA PHE A 202 4.19 -1.50 5.40
C PHE A 202 3.76 -2.68 4.51
N ASP A 203 4.57 -3.73 4.51
CA ASP A 203 4.37 -4.91 3.66
C ASP A 203 3.30 -5.86 4.21
N GLY A 204 2.59 -6.54 3.30
CA GLY A 204 1.62 -7.60 3.64
C GLY A 204 0.45 -7.15 4.54
N GLN A 205 -0.15 -8.11 5.25
CA GLN A 205 -1.08 -7.85 6.37
C GLN A 205 -2.35 -7.04 6.04
N LEU A 206 -2.91 -7.19 4.84
CA LEU A 206 -4.26 -6.71 4.51
C LEU A 206 -5.05 -7.85 3.87
N TRP A 207 -6.27 -8.02 4.34
CA TRP A 207 -7.20 -9.06 3.88
C TRP A 207 -8.58 -8.45 3.69
N TYR A 208 -9.39 -9.11 2.87
CA TYR A 208 -10.79 -8.80 2.70
C TYR A 208 -11.55 -10.09 2.37
N SER A 209 -12.86 -10.08 2.57
CA SER A 209 -13.73 -11.17 2.14
C SER A 209 -14.80 -10.65 1.18
N ARG A 210 -15.11 -11.46 0.17
CA ARG A 210 -16.26 -11.26 -0.74
C ARG A 210 -17.47 -12.09 -0.33
N GLU A 211 -17.34 -12.93 0.70
CA GLU A 211 -18.38 -13.84 1.17
C GLU A 211 -19.41 -13.12 2.03
N ASP A 212 -20.68 -13.46 1.84
CA ASP A 212 -21.78 -12.95 2.68
C ASP A 212 -21.82 -13.66 4.05
N GLY A 213 -21.31 -14.90 4.14
CA GLY A 213 -21.26 -15.70 5.36
C GLY A 213 -20.12 -15.31 6.33
N GLU A 214 -20.09 -15.98 7.49
CA GLU A 214 -19.01 -15.80 8.47
C GLU A 214 -17.69 -16.40 7.98
N VAL A 215 -16.67 -15.56 7.89
CA VAL A 215 -15.29 -15.90 7.51
C VAL A 215 -14.35 -15.65 8.69
N SER A 216 -13.35 -16.52 8.84
CA SER A 216 -12.32 -16.36 9.87
C SER A 216 -11.45 -15.13 9.59
N ALA A 217 -11.48 -14.17 10.50
CA ALA A 217 -10.53 -13.06 10.55
C ALA A 217 -9.34 -13.37 11.48
N GLY A 218 -9.29 -14.54 12.11
CA GLY A 218 -8.17 -14.97 12.95
C GLY A 218 -8.61 -15.93 14.05
N ILE A 219 -7.67 -16.69 14.58
CA ILE A 219 -7.89 -17.60 15.71
C ILE A 219 -6.81 -17.41 16.77
N PHE A 220 -7.15 -17.65 18.03
CA PHE A 220 -6.18 -17.82 19.11
C PHE A 220 -6.67 -18.87 20.10
N SER A 221 -5.79 -19.81 20.48
CA SER A 221 -6.16 -20.93 21.37
C SER A 221 -5.01 -21.31 22.30
N PRO A 222 -4.62 -20.45 23.26
CA PRO A 222 -3.68 -20.82 24.31
C PRO A 222 -4.29 -21.87 25.25
N ALA A 223 -3.56 -22.29 26.29
CA ALA A 223 -4.00 -23.41 27.14
C ALA A 223 -5.35 -23.17 27.87
N ASN A 224 -5.67 -21.91 28.20
CA ASN A 224 -6.74 -21.56 29.12
C ASN A 224 -8.00 -20.97 28.46
N PHE A 225 -7.94 -20.61 27.17
CA PHE A 225 -9.11 -20.10 26.44
C PHE A 225 -8.97 -20.34 24.94
N GLU A 226 -10.06 -20.13 24.20
CA GLU A 226 -10.04 -20.05 22.75
C GLU A 226 -10.86 -18.87 22.24
N ILE A 227 -10.59 -18.45 21.01
CA ILE A 227 -11.42 -17.52 20.26
C ILE A 227 -11.11 -17.64 18.77
N GLU A 228 -12.17 -17.67 17.97
CA GLU A 228 -12.13 -17.36 16.55
C GLU A 228 -12.89 -16.05 16.33
N TRP A 229 -12.22 -15.06 15.75
CA TRP A 229 -12.87 -13.82 15.34
C TRP A 229 -13.45 -14.04 13.94
N LYS A 230 -14.77 -13.99 13.82
CA LYS A 230 -15.47 -14.07 12.53
C LYS A 230 -15.92 -12.70 12.05
N VAL A 231 -15.85 -12.48 10.74
CA VAL A 231 -16.39 -11.31 10.05
C VAL A 231 -17.31 -11.76 8.93
N LYS A 232 -18.26 -10.93 8.53
CA LYS A 232 -19.19 -11.23 7.42
C LYS A 232 -19.65 -9.94 6.75
N ALA A 233 -20.27 -10.06 5.59
CA ALA A 233 -20.93 -8.90 4.99
C ALA A 233 -22.19 -8.52 5.80
N TYR A 234 -22.52 -7.23 5.79
CA TYR A 234 -23.72 -6.70 6.42
C TYR A 234 -24.49 -5.83 5.45
N HIS A 235 -25.82 -5.89 5.51
CA HIS A 235 -26.68 -4.97 4.78
C HIS A 235 -26.40 -3.52 5.24
N ILE A 236 -26.58 -2.55 4.35
CA ILE A 236 -26.29 -1.12 4.59
C ILE A 236 -27.05 -0.55 5.80
N ASP A 237 -28.21 -1.11 6.10
CA ASP A 237 -29.07 -0.72 7.22
C ASP A 237 -28.80 -1.50 8.51
N ASP A 238 -27.84 -2.43 8.52
CA ASP A 238 -27.53 -3.23 9.70
C ASP A 238 -26.90 -2.35 10.80
N PRO A 239 -27.45 -2.32 12.03
CA PRO A 239 -26.92 -1.50 13.12
C PRO A 239 -25.49 -1.88 13.51
N PHE A 240 -25.00 -3.08 13.15
CA PHE A 240 -23.62 -3.48 13.32
C PHE A 240 -22.64 -2.47 12.71
N LEU A 241 -22.96 -1.91 11.54
CA LEU A 241 -22.08 -1.00 10.80
C LEU A 241 -21.94 0.40 11.44
N GLY A 242 -22.83 0.73 12.37
CA GLY A 242 -22.88 2.05 13.01
C GLY A 242 -23.30 3.18 12.06
N SER A 243 -23.17 4.40 12.57
CA SER A 243 -23.58 5.60 11.84
C SER A 243 -22.71 5.87 10.61
N ASP A 244 -23.26 6.66 9.69
CA ASP A 244 -22.47 7.25 8.63
C ASP A 244 -21.39 8.16 9.17
N TYR A 245 -20.26 8.21 8.46
CA TYR A 245 -19.28 9.25 8.65
C TYR A 245 -19.75 10.55 8.00
N GLU A 246 -19.57 11.65 8.73
CA GLU A 246 -19.66 13.00 8.18
C GLU A 246 -18.53 13.25 7.17
N GLU A 247 -18.77 14.07 6.15
CA GLU A 247 -17.75 14.41 5.15
C GLU A 247 -16.82 15.49 5.69
N HIS A 248 -15.51 15.22 5.66
CA HIS A 248 -14.50 16.15 6.20
C HIS A 248 -13.21 16.13 5.39
N ARG A 249 -12.91 17.23 4.70
CA ARG A 249 -11.72 17.32 3.84
C ARG A 249 -10.45 17.70 4.60
N LEU A 250 -10.61 18.30 5.78
CA LEU A 250 -9.52 18.72 6.63
C LEU A 250 -8.96 17.54 7.43
N ALA A 251 -7.69 17.64 7.80
CA ALA A 251 -7.02 16.57 8.52
C ALA A 251 -7.48 16.52 9.98
N TYR A 252 -7.67 15.31 10.50
CA TYR A 252 -8.03 14.97 11.88
C TYR A 252 -9.35 15.56 12.39
N THR A 253 -10.19 16.12 11.52
CA THR A 253 -11.45 16.76 11.92
C THR A 253 -12.39 15.78 12.63
N LEU A 254 -12.49 14.53 12.15
CA LEU A 254 -13.32 13.51 12.81
C LEU A 254 -12.90 13.22 14.27
N ASP A 255 -11.62 13.36 14.59
CA ASP A 255 -11.14 13.17 15.97
C ASP A 255 -11.24 14.47 16.78
N TYR A 256 -11.01 15.62 16.15
CA TYR A 256 -11.17 16.92 16.82
C TYR A 256 -12.62 17.22 17.17
N ASP A 257 -13.57 16.91 16.30
CA ASP A 257 -15.02 17.13 16.55
C ASP A 257 -15.56 16.26 17.69
N LYS A 258 -14.89 15.14 18.01
CA LYS A 258 -15.22 14.32 19.19
C LYS A 258 -14.71 14.92 20.49
N ARG A 259 -13.54 15.59 20.44
CA ARG A 259 -12.85 16.09 21.63
C ARG A 259 -13.24 17.52 21.98
N TYR A 260 -13.59 18.31 20.97
CA TYR A 260 -13.88 19.73 21.10
C TYR A 260 -15.25 20.03 20.52
N ALA A 261 -15.92 21.07 21.04
CA ALA A 261 -17.12 21.58 20.41
C ALA A 261 -16.80 21.95 18.95
N ARG A 262 -17.69 21.54 18.04
CA ARG A 262 -17.60 21.88 16.61
C ARG A 262 -17.46 23.41 16.52
N LYS A 263 -16.45 23.89 15.79
CA LYS A 263 -16.38 25.31 15.48
C LYS A 263 -17.37 25.59 14.36
N ASP A 264 -18.40 26.37 14.68
CA ASP A 264 -19.41 26.89 13.76
C ASP A 264 -18.78 27.68 12.61
#